data_AF-A0A970T218-F1
#
_entry.id   AF-A0A970T218-F1
#
_cell.length_a   1.000
_cell.length_b   1.000
_cell.length_c   1.000
_cell.angle_alpha   90.00
_cell.angle_beta   90.00
_cell.angle_gamma   90.00
#
_symmetry.space_group_name_H-M   'P 1'
#
loop_
_entity.id
_entity.type
_entity.pdbx_description
1 polymer ?
#
loop_
_entity_poly.entity_id
_entity_poly.type
_entity_poly.pdbx_seq_one_letter_code
_entity_poly.pdbx_strand_id
1 'polypeptide(L)'
;MNEGDIVIAMTDMATETKILGVPTIVPADDRNWLLNQRDEKLTNIDKNTINVEYLKYILVSEPINEYYKKLGRGEFQINIGKQDILNAKIPIPPLATQHNIVSILDQCFAAIDKAKANAEQNLKNVKELFENVLNEKLTVENRECERKKLGECFKLKSGDNLTAKSMIEGSYPVFGRNGIAGYHNEFNLSGNNVIIGRVGALCGNVRYITEDIWLTDNAFKVVDFNFEFDLSFLTYLLNFKNLRIFARHAAQTGEIFYRITGI
;
A
#
# COMPACT_ATOMS: atom_id res chain seq x y z
N MET A 1 21.05 -1.86 -29.54
CA MET A 1 19.70 -1.57 -30.07
C MET A 1 19.67 -0.10 -30.43
N ASN A 2 18.90 0.26 -31.44
CA ASN A 2 18.80 1.63 -31.92
C ASN A 2 17.55 2.29 -31.38
N GLU A 3 17.58 3.63 -31.28
CA GLU A 3 16.38 4.42 -31.02
C GLU A 3 15.21 3.99 -31.93
N GLY A 4 14.03 3.86 -31.35
CA GLY A 4 12.82 3.48 -32.07
C GLY A 4 12.67 1.97 -32.33
N ASP A 5 13.66 1.14 -31.98
CA ASP A 5 13.50 -0.30 -31.99
C ASP A 5 12.37 -0.72 -31.04
N ILE A 6 11.50 -1.63 -31.47
CA ILE A 6 10.44 -2.18 -30.62
C ILE A 6 10.89 -3.53 -30.09
N VAL A 7 10.80 -3.70 -28.78
CA VAL A 7 11.25 -4.88 -28.05
C VAL A 7 10.10 -5.39 -27.19
N ILE A 8 9.88 -6.71 -27.17
CA ILE A 8 8.82 -7.35 -26.41
C ILE A 8 9.42 -8.40 -25.46
N ALA A 9 8.98 -8.39 -24.20
CA ALA A 9 9.46 -9.36 -23.23
C ALA A 9 8.76 -10.72 -23.43
N MET A 10 9.56 -11.80 -23.47
CA MET A 10 9.09 -13.17 -23.68
C MET A 10 8.91 -13.96 -22.39
N THR A 11 9.29 -13.37 -21.24
CA THR A 11 9.33 -14.08 -19.96
C THR A 11 8.81 -13.20 -18.84
N ASP A 12 8.11 -13.82 -17.88
CA ASP A 12 7.60 -13.11 -16.70
C ASP A 12 7.31 -14.07 -15.53
N MET A 13 7.01 -13.53 -14.36
CA MET A 13 6.62 -14.28 -13.18
C MET A 13 5.19 -14.82 -13.32
N ALA A 14 5.00 -16.11 -13.07
CA ALA A 14 3.71 -16.78 -13.25
C ALA A 14 2.62 -16.23 -12.32
N THR A 15 3.00 -15.80 -11.13
CA THR A 15 2.10 -15.28 -10.09
C THR A 15 1.55 -13.88 -10.41
N GLU A 16 2.24 -13.10 -11.23
CA GLU A 16 1.86 -11.72 -11.55
C GLU A 16 2.45 -11.31 -12.91
N THR A 17 1.79 -11.72 -13.98
CA THR A 17 2.19 -11.41 -15.37
C THR A 17 1.95 -9.93 -15.69
N LYS A 18 3.00 -9.12 -15.54
CA LYS A 18 3.01 -7.66 -15.74
C LYS A 18 3.69 -7.22 -17.03
N ILE A 19 4.71 -7.95 -17.47
CA ILE A 19 5.60 -7.59 -18.58
C ILE A 19 5.56 -8.60 -19.73
N LEU A 20 5.00 -9.80 -19.53
CA LEU A 20 4.87 -10.79 -20.61
C LEU A 20 4.14 -10.23 -21.82
N GLY A 21 4.78 -10.22 -22.98
CA GLY A 21 4.17 -9.72 -24.21
C GLY A 21 4.00 -8.20 -24.26
N VAL A 22 4.60 -7.45 -23.33
CA VAL A 22 4.52 -5.99 -23.30
C VAL A 22 5.60 -5.39 -24.21
N PRO A 23 5.23 -4.71 -25.30
CA PRO A 23 6.18 -4.04 -26.18
C PRO A 23 6.64 -2.71 -25.59
N THR A 24 7.93 -2.43 -25.74
CA THR A 24 8.59 -1.18 -25.37
C THR A 24 9.36 -0.64 -26.57
N ILE A 25 9.40 0.69 -26.71
CA ILE A 25 10.21 1.37 -27.72
C ILE A 25 11.50 1.80 -27.05
N VAL A 26 12.63 1.51 -27.70
CA VAL A 26 13.94 2.01 -27.25
C VAL A 26 13.93 3.54 -27.33
N PRO A 27 14.11 4.24 -26.20
CA PRO A 27 14.01 5.70 -26.15
C PRO A 27 15.21 6.36 -26.84
N ALA A 28 15.01 7.62 -27.22
CA ALA A 28 16.06 8.51 -27.69
C ALA A 28 16.90 8.98 -26.50
N ASP A 29 18.01 8.31 -26.21
CA ASP A 29 18.95 8.72 -25.16
C ASP A 29 20.39 8.29 -25.47
N ASP A 30 21.33 8.78 -24.66
CA ASP A 30 22.77 8.53 -24.83
C ASP A 30 23.21 7.12 -24.37
N ARG A 31 22.27 6.23 -24.02
CA ARG A 31 22.60 4.91 -23.48
C ARG A 31 22.79 3.90 -24.60
N ASN A 32 23.74 2.99 -24.40
CA ASN A 32 23.87 1.83 -25.27
C ASN A 32 22.94 0.70 -24.78
N TRP A 33 21.86 0.48 -25.52
CA TRP A 33 20.85 -0.53 -25.19
C TRP A 33 21.23 -1.91 -25.72
N LEU A 34 21.28 -2.91 -24.84
CA LEU A 34 21.55 -4.30 -25.21
C LEU A 34 20.25 -5.12 -25.19
N LEU A 35 20.09 -6.01 -26.17
CA LEU A 35 18.95 -6.94 -26.22
C LEU A 35 19.26 -8.17 -25.35
N ASN A 36 18.38 -8.47 -24.39
CA ASN A 36 18.49 -9.66 -23.56
C ASN A 36 17.99 -10.91 -24.31
N GLN A 37 18.44 -12.11 -23.92
CA GLN A 37 17.97 -13.38 -24.49
C GLN A 37 16.49 -13.67 -24.23
N ARG A 38 15.88 -12.95 -23.28
CA ARG A 38 14.47 -13.08 -22.88
C ARG A 38 13.56 -12.03 -23.49
N ASP A 39 14.12 -11.21 -24.38
CA ASP A 39 13.41 -10.17 -25.10
C ASP A 39 13.56 -10.42 -26.61
N GLU A 40 12.52 -10.14 -27.38
CA GLU A 40 12.56 -10.24 -28.84
C GLU A 40 12.42 -8.84 -29.45
N LYS A 41 13.24 -8.54 -30.45
CA LYS A 41 13.07 -7.32 -31.25
C LYS A 41 12.06 -7.56 -32.36
N LEU A 42 11.01 -6.75 -32.41
CA LEU A 42 10.07 -6.74 -33.54
C LEU A 42 10.69 -5.98 -34.71
N THR A 43 10.74 -6.62 -35.88
CA THR A 43 11.31 -6.08 -37.12
C THR A 43 10.27 -6.09 -38.25
N ASN A 44 10.59 -5.40 -39.35
CA ASN A 44 9.75 -5.36 -40.56
C ASN A 44 8.31 -4.86 -40.35
N ILE A 45 8.14 -3.89 -39.45
CA ILE A 45 6.83 -3.26 -39.19
C ILE A 45 6.52 -2.27 -40.31
N ASP A 46 5.49 -2.56 -41.11
CA ASP A 46 5.00 -1.65 -42.13
C ASP A 46 4.16 -0.52 -41.50
N LYS A 47 4.78 0.65 -41.35
CA LYS A 47 4.15 1.85 -40.79
C LYS A 47 3.00 2.40 -41.65
N ASN A 48 2.85 1.95 -42.90
CA ASN A 48 1.69 2.29 -43.74
C ASN A 48 0.45 1.45 -43.41
N THR A 49 0.63 0.35 -42.68
CA THR A 49 -0.44 -0.57 -42.30
C THR A 49 -0.77 -0.47 -40.81
N ILE A 50 0.25 -0.28 -39.96
CA ILE A 50 0.08 -0.25 -38.51
C ILE A 50 0.78 0.92 -37.84
N ASN A 51 0.03 1.63 -37.01
CA ASN A 51 0.55 2.63 -36.09
C ASN A 51 1.27 1.92 -34.92
N VAL A 52 2.49 2.37 -34.63
CA VAL A 52 3.35 1.77 -33.60
C VAL A 52 2.77 1.87 -32.20
N GLU A 53 2.13 2.98 -31.86
CA GLU A 53 1.47 3.16 -30.56
C GLU A 53 0.21 2.29 -30.44
N TYR A 54 -0.55 2.14 -31.53
CA TYR A 54 -1.66 1.19 -31.57
C TYR A 54 -1.15 -0.25 -31.37
N LEU A 55 -0.05 -0.63 -32.03
CA LEU A 55 0.58 -1.93 -31.84
C LEU A 55 0.96 -2.16 -30.38
N LYS A 56 1.44 -1.12 -29.68
CA LYS A 56 1.72 -1.22 -28.24
C LYS A 56 0.47 -1.54 -27.44
N TYR A 57 -0.61 -0.82 -27.67
CA TYR A 57 -1.87 -1.02 -26.94
C TYR A 57 -2.53 -2.36 -27.24
N ILE A 58 -2.51 -2.82 -28.49
CA ILE A 58 -3.18 -4.08 -28.84
C ILE A 58 -2.42 -5.30 -28.30
N LEU A 59 -1.09 -5.26 -28.25
CA LEU A 59 -0.28 -6.38 -27.73
C LEU A 59 -0.43 -6.57 -26.21
N VAL A 60 -0.79 -5.53 -25.48
CA VAL A 60 -1.09 -5.60 -24.03
C VAL A 60 -2.57 -5.77 -23.72
N SER A 61 -3.43 -5.83 -24.75
CA SER A 61 -4.86 -6.00 -24.55
C SER A 61 -5.17 -7.37 -23.93
N GLU A 62 -6.25 -7.44 -23.16
CA GLU A 62 -6.66 -8.65 -22.43
C GLU A 62 -6.73 -9.91 -23.32
N PRO A 63 -7.32 -9.88 -24.54
CA PRO A 63 -7.36 -11.07 -25.39
C PRO A 63 -5.97 -11.60 -25.77
N ILE A 64 -5.01 -10.70 -26.00
CA ILE A 64 -3.64 -11.07 -26.37
C ILE A 64 -2.84 -11.53 -25.15
N ASN A 65 -3.00 -10.86 -24.01
CA ASN A 65 -2.38 -11.27 -22.77
C ASN A 65 -2.86 -12.68 -22.34
N GLU A 66 -4.17 -12.94 -22.40
CA GLU A 66 -4.73 -14.26 -22.12
C GLU A 66 -4.27 -15.33 -23.12
N TYR A 67 -4.06 -14.96 -24.38
CA TYR A 67 -3.46 -15.85 -25.36
C TYR A 67 -2.02 -16.23 -24.97
N TYR A 68 -1.18 -15.25 -24.59
CA TYR A 68 0.19 -15.51 -24.15
C TYR A 68 0.27 -16.35 -22.88
N LYS A 69 -0.57 -16.06 -21.88
CA LYS A 69 -0.64 -16.84 -20.64
C LYS A 69 -0.96 -18.32 -20.88
N LYS A 70 -1.87 -18.63 -21.83
CA LYS A 70 -2.24 -20.02 -22.17
C LYS A 70 -1.10 -20.79 -22.84
N LEU A 71 -0.22 -20.11 -23.55
CA LEU A 71 0.95 -20.71 -24.21
C LEU A 71 2.16 -20.82 -23.28
N GLY A 72 2.16 -19.97 -22.26
CA GLY A 72 3.18 -19.87 -21.24
C GLY A 72 3.51 -21.20 -20.57
N ARG A 73 4.81 -21.54 -20.52
CA ARG A 73 5.30 -22.74 -19.82
C ARG A 73 6.11 -22.35 -18.59
N GLY A 74 5.88 -23.06 -17.49
CA GLY A 74 6.66 -22.99 -16.25
C GLY A 74 5.82 -22.61 -15.04
N GLU A 75 6.17 -23.20 -13.89
CA GLU A 75 5.39 -23.11 -12.64
C GLU A 75 5.58 -21.77 -11.91
N PHE A 76 6.80 -21.22 -11.94
CA PHE A 76 7.15 -19.94 -11.31
C PHE A 76 7.47 -18.83 -12.30
N GLN A 77 7.95 -19.20 -13.50
CA GLN A 77 8.28 -18.29 -14.58
C GLN A 77 7.60 -18.78 -15.86
N ILE A 78 6.78 -17.92 -16.45
CA ILE A 78 6.14 -18.16 -17.74
C ILE A 78 7.08 -17.71 -18.84
N ASN A 79 7.29 -18.57 -19.82
CA ASN A 79 8.05 -18.26 -21.04
C ASN A 79 7.19 -18.54 -22.28
N ILE A 80 7.19 -17.60 -23.23
CA ILE A 80 6.63 -17.77 -24.58
C ILE A 80 7.75 -17.74 -25.61
N GLY A 81 7.59 -18.46 -26.72
CA GLY A 81 8.55 -18.44 -27.82
C GLY A 81 8.27 -17.31 -28.81
N LYS A 82 9.26 -17.01 -29.65
CA LYS A 82 9.12 -16.07 -30.77
C LYS A 82 7.91 -16.36 -31.66
N GLN A 83 7.68 -17.63 -31.98
CA GLN A 83 6.55 -18.04 -32.83
C GLN A 83 5.19 -17.80 -32.14
N ASP A 84 5.13 -17.90 -30.81
CA ASP A 84 3.90 -17.61 -30.06
C ASP A 84 3.52 -16.13 -30.20
N ILE A 85 4.50 -15.22 -30.16
CA ILE A 85 4.27 -13.79 -30.41
C ILE A 85 3.79 -13.55 -31.84
N LEU A 86 4.48 -14.13 -32.83
CA LEU A 86 4.17 -13.92 -34.25
C LEU A 86 2.82 -14.53 -34.69
N ASN A 87 2.33 -15.55 -33.98
CA ASN A 87 1.04 -16.19 -34.25
C ASN A 87 -0.15 -15.48 -33.56
N ALA A 88 0.11 -14.46 -32.74
CA ALA A 88 -0.94 -13.68 -32.09
C ALA A 88 -1.82 -12.98 -33.15
N LYS A 89 -3.12 -13.26 -33.11
CA LYS A 89 -4.10 -12.65 -34.02
C LYS A 89 -4.58 -11.33 -33.43
N ILE A 90 -4.17 -10.22 -34.05
CA ILE A 90 -4.58 -8.87 -33.66
C ILE A 90 -5.53 -8.25 -34.71
N PRO A 91 -6.53 -7.46 -34.29
CA PRO A 91 -7.31 -6.65 -35.21
C PRO A 91 -6.49 -5.48 -35.75
N ILE A 92 -6.50 -5.28 -37.07
CA ILE A 92 -5.84 -4.16 -37.75
C ILE A 92 -6.90 -3.32 -38.46
N PRO A 93 -7.52 -2.34 -37.78
CA PRO A 93 -8.46 -1.43 -38.41
C PRO A 93 -7.71 -0.41 -39.30
N PRO A 94 -8.40 0.42 -40.11
CA PRO A 94 -7.76 1.47 -40.89
C PRO A 94 -6.90 2.41 -40.02
N LEU A 95 -5.80 2.95 -40.57
CA LEU A 95 -4.85 3.81 -39.83
C LEU A 95 -5.55 4.97 -39.10
N ALA A 96 -6.55 5.61 -39.72
CA ALA A 96 -7.31 6.68 -39.08
C ALA A 96 -8.00 6.22 -37.78
N THR A 97 -8.57 5.01 -37.78
CA THR A 97 -9.17 4.41 -36.59
C THR A 97 -8.11 4.08 -35.54
N GLN A 98 -6.94 3.57 -35.95
CA GLN A 98 -5.82 3.30 -35.04
C GLN A 98 -5.37 4.57 -34.32
N HIS A 99 -5.20 5.68 -35.05
CA HIS A 99 -4.85 6.99 -34.47
C HIS A 99 -5.90 7.48 -33.47
N ASN A 100 -7.19 7.32 -33.78
CA ASN A 100 -8.26 7.69 -32.87
C ASN A 100 -8.22 6.86 -31.57
N ILE A 101 -8.00 5.54 -31.68
CA ILE A 101 -7.86 4.66 -30.51
C ILE A 101 -6.68 5.11 -29.64
N VAL A 102 -5.51 5.33 -30.25
CA VAL A 102 -4.32 5.81 -29.53
C VAL A 102 -4.61 7.13 -28.81
N SER A 103 -5.23 8.09 -29.51
CA SER A 103 -5.56 9.40 -28.91
C SER A 103 -6.48 9.28 -27.69
N ILE A 104 -7.49 8.42 -27.76
CA ILE A 104 -8.42 8.18 -26.63
C ILE A 104 -7.68 7.53 -25.47
N LEU A 105 -6.86 6.50 -25.73
CA LEU A 105 -6.13 5.79 -24.69
C LEU A 105 -5.11 6.70 -24.00
N ASP A 106 -4.35 7.48 -24.76
CA ASP A 106 -3.38 8.44 -24.23
C ASP A 106 -4.07 9.48 -23.32
N GLN A 107 -5.23 10.00 -23.72
CA GLN A 107 -6.02 10.93 -22.90
C GLN A 107 -6.49 10.26 -21.60
N CYS A 108 -6.93 9.01 -21.66
CA CYS A 108 -7.35 8.25 -20.48
C CYS A 108 -6.19 8.05 -19.50
N PHE A 109 -5.02 7.61 -19.98
CA PHE A 109 -3.85 7.41 -19.13
C PHE A 109 -3.35 8.72 -18.50
N ALA A 110 -3.30 9.82 -19.28
CA ALA A 110 -2.96 11.14 -18.76
C ALA A 110 -3.93 11.60 -17.66
N ALA A 111 -5.23 11.33 -17.80
CA ALA A 111 -6.23 11.65 -16.80
C ALA A 111 -6.03 10.82 -15.51
N ILE A 112 -5.71 9.52 -15.64
CA ILE A 112 -5.41 8.64 -14.50
C ILE A 112 -4.18 9.14 -13.73
N ASP A 113 -3.10 9.47 -14.43
CA ASP A 113 -1.87 9.95 -13.80
C ASP A 113 -2.08 11.28 -13.08
N LYS A 114 -2.84 12.20 -13.69
CA LYS A 114 -3.25 13.45 -13.05
C LYS A 114 -4.10 13.22 -11.79
N ALA A 115 -5.03 12.28 -11.83
CA ALA A 115 -5.87 11.94 -10.67
C ALA A 115 -5.04 11.38 -9.51
N LYS A 116 -4.07 10.49 -9.80
CA LYS A 116 -3.14 9.96 -8.79
C LYS A 116 -2.30 11.07 -8.16
N ALA A 117 -1.67 11.91 -8.99
CA ALA A 117 -0.85 13.02 -8.50
C ALA A 117 -1.65 13.99 -7.61
N ASN A 118 -2.89 14.32 -8.01
CA ASN A 118 -3.78 15.15 -7.19
C ASN A 118 -4.13 14.49 -5.85
N ALA A 119 -4.41 13.18 -5.84
CA ALA A 119 -4.73 12.46 -4.61
C ALA A 119 -3.53 12.43 -3.63
N GLU A 120 -2.32 12.19 -4.15
CA GLU A 120 -1.08 12.22 -3.36
C GLU A 120 -0.81 13.62 -2.79
N GLN A 121 -0.96 14.66 -3.61
CA GLN A 121 -0.79 16.04 -3.17
C GLN A 121 -1.84 16.44 -2.13
N ASN A 122 -3.10 16.05 -2.30
CA ASN A 122 -4.16 16.30 -1.32
C ASN A 122 -3.85 15.61 0.02
N LEU A 123 -3.38 14.36 -0.01
CA LEU A 123 -2.98 13.64 1.19
C LEU A 123 -1.83 14.36 1.92
N LYS A 124 -0.86 14.88 1.18
CA LYS A 124 0.24 15.69 1.74
C LYS A 124 -0.29 16.98 2.37
N ASN A 125 -1.10 17.74 1.64
CA ASN A 125 -1.66 19.01 2.12
C ASN A 125 -2.48 18.83 3.40
N VAL A 126 -3.27 17.75 3.51
CA VAL A 126 -4.06 17.46 4.70
C VAL A 126 -3.17 17.15 5.90
N LYS A 127 -2.08 16.40 5.72
CA LYS A 127 -1.11 16.12 6.79
C LYS A 127 -0.43 17.40 7.27
N GLU A 128 0.03 18.25 6.35
CA GLU A 128 0.67 19.52 6.67
C GLU A 128 -0.31 20.49 7.37
N LEU A 129 -1.55 20.59 6.89
CA LEU A 129 -2.58 21.41 7.54
C LEU A 129 -2.86 20.92 8.96
N PHE A 130 -2.97 19.60 9.14
CA PHE A 130 -3.17 19.00 10.46
C PHE A 130 -2.01 19.33 11.40
N GLU A 131 -0.77 19.19 10.94
CA GLU A 131 0.44 19.57 11.68
C GLU A 131 0.44 21.05 12.08
N ASN A 132 0.11 21.93 11.13
CA ASN A 132 0.09 23.37 11.37
C ASN A 132 -0.99 23.76 12.39
N VAL A 133 -2.21 23.23 12.26
CA VAL A 133 -3.30 23.50 13.22
C VAL A 133 -2.94 22.96 14.59
N LEU A 134 -2.40 21.75 14.66
CA LEU A 134 -2.02 21.14 15.93
C LEU A 134 -0.91 21.94 16.61
N ASN A 135 0.12 22.35 15.87
CA ASN A 135 1.17 23.21 16.39
C ASN A 135 0.59 24.57 16.81
N GLU A 136 -0.10 25.29 15.94
CA GLU A 136 -0.69 26.61 16.27
C GLU A 136 -1.57 26.54 17.53
N LYS A 137 -2.41 25.50 17.68
CA LYS A 137 -3.32 25.37 18.83
C LYS A 137 -2.66 24.80 20.08
N LEU A 138 -1.64 23.94 19.96
CA LEU A 138 -0.98 23.29 21.11
C LEU A 138 0.34 23.95 21.55
N THR A 139 1.07 24.65 20.67
CA THR A 139 2.31 25.38 20.99
C THR A 139 2.05 26.84 21.34
N VAL A 140 0.84 27.19 21.78
CA VAL A 140 0.56 28.53 22.29
C VAL A 140 1.36 28.74 23.56
N GLU A 141 2.54 29.35 23.42
CA GLU A 141 3.40 29.87 24.50
C GLU A 141 2.68 30.91 25.38
N ASN A 142 1.41 31.24 25.09
CA ASN A 142 0.58 32.27 25.72
C ASN A 142 -0.67 31.73 26.44
N ARG A 143 -0.73 30.46 26.84
CA ARG A 143 -1.71 30.01 27.84
C ARG A 143 -0.97 29.54 29.08
N GLU A 144 -1.54 29.82 30.26
CA GLU A 144 -1.16 29.26 31.57
C GLU A 144 -1.36 27.73 31.57
N CYS A 145 -0.67 27.01 30.70
CA CYS A 145 -0.83 25.58 30.48
C CYS A 145 0.35 24.86 31.12
N GLU A 146 0.06 24.12 32.19
CA GLU A 146 1.04 23.26 32.85
C GLU A 146 1.42 22.10 31.91
N ARG A 147 2.73 21.91 31.67
CA ARG A 147 3.22 20.77 30.90
C ARG A 147 3.21 19.52 31.79
N LYS A 148 2.46 18.49 31.41
CA LYS A 148 2.42 17.18 32.08
C LYS A 148 2.94 16.07 31.18
N LYS A 149 3.59 15.06 31.78
CA LYS A 149 3.92 13.79 31.13
C LYS A 149 2.65 12.98 30.88
N LEU A 150 2.63 12.14 29.84
CA LEU A 150 1.46 11.29 29.57
C LEU A 150 1.11 10.34 30.72
N GLY A 151 2.11 9.82 31.45
CA GLY A 151 1.89 8.98 32.64
C GLY A 151 1.25 9.71 33.82
N GLU A 152 1.24 11.05 33.82
CA GLU A 152 0.51 11.86 34.80
C GLU A 152 -0.94 12.10 34.36
N CYS A 153 -1.29 11.79 33.10
CA CYS A 153 -2.63 11.99 32.55
C CYS A 153 -3.50 10.73 32.58
N PHE A 154 -2.89 9.57 32.36
CA PHE A 154 -3.57 8.27 32.34
C PHE A 154 -2.57 7.12 32.52
N LYS A 155 -3.08 5.92 32.78
CA LYS A 155 -2.28 4.68 32.81
C LYS A 155 -2.57 3.79 31.62
N LEU A 156 -1.67 2.84 31.38
CA LEU A 156 -1.83 1.78 30.40
C LEU A 156 -1.96 0.44 31.11
N LYS A 157 -2.93 -0.38 30.70
CA LYS A 157 -3.13 -1.75 31.20
C LYS A 157 -3.08 -2.74 30.05
N SER A 158 -2.33 -3.83 30.20
CA SER A 158 -2.31 -4.91 29.19
C SER A 158 -3.67 -5.61 29.13
N GLY A 159 -4.02 -6.10 27.94
CA GLY A 159 -5.11 -7.08 27.79
C GLY A 159 -4.74 -8.46 28.33
N ASP A 160 -5.58 -9.45 28.01
CA ASP A 160 -5.46 -10.82 28.51
C ASP A 160 -4.96 -11.76 27.41
N ASN A 161 -4.08 -12.70 27.76
CA ASN A 161 -3.53 -13.64 26.79
C ASN A 161 -4.63 -14.52 26.19
N LEU A 162 -4.69 -14.60 24.86
CA LEU A 162 -5.52 -15.55 24.12
C LEU A 162 -4.71 -16.12 22.96
N THR A 163 -4.46 -17.43 23.02
CA THR A 163 -3.70 -18.14 21.98
C THR A 163 -4.63 -18.59 20.84
N ALA A 164 -4.10 -18.76 19.64
CA ALA A 164 -4.88 -19.27 18.50
C ALA A 164 -5.57 -20.62 18.78
N LYS A 165 -4.97 -21.47 19.62
CA LYS A 165 -5.56 -22.77 20.02
C LYS A 165 -6.76 -22.62 20.97
N SER A 166 -6.82 -21.51 21.68
CA SER A 166 -7.89 -21.19 22.64
C SER A 166 -9.01 -20.34 22.01
N MET A 167 -8.82 -19.89 20.76
CA MET A 167 -9.85 -19.15 20.03
C MET A 167 -10.97 -20.11 19.63
N ILE A 168 -12.15 -19.88 20.19
CA ILE A 168 -13.40 -20.51 19.81
C ILE A 168 -14.11 -19.56 18.84
N GLU A 169 -14.64 -20.10 17.74
CA GLU A 169 -15.38 -19.33 16.73
C GLU A 169 -16.51 -18.51 17.36
N GLY A 170 -16.61 -17.24 16.97
CA GLY A 170 -17.58 -16.30 17.51
C GLY A 170 -17.54 -14.96 16.77
N SER A 171 -18.24 -13.96 17.30
CA SER A 171 -18.45 -12.67 16.64
C SER A 171 -17.55 -11.54 17.16
N TYR A 172 -16.86 -11.72 18.30
CA TYR A 172 -16.07 -10.65 18.91
C TYR A 172 -14.66 -10.60 18.31
N PRO A 173 -14.21 -9.48 17.74
CA PRO A 173 -12.89 -9.37 17.17
C PRO A 173 -11.82 -9.44 18.25
N VAL A 174 -10.75 -10.19 17.98
CA VAL A 174 -9.58 -10.30 18.86
C VAL A 174 -8.52 -9.30 18.42
N PHE A 175 -8.24 -8.29 19.22
CA PHE A 175 -7.23 -7.27 18.95
C PHE A 175 -5.89 -7.59 19.59
N GLY A 176 -4.80 -7.46 18.83
CA GLY A 176 -3.43 -7.63 19.33
C GLY A 176 -2.41 -6.71 18.68
N ARG A 177 -1.25 -7.27 18.31
CA ARG A 177 -0.07 -6.52 17.81
C ARG A 177 -0.40 -5.60 16.62
N ASN A 178 -1.14 -6.15 15.66
CA ASN A 178 -1.30 -5.57 14.33
C ASN A 178 -2.77 -5.30 13.96
N GLY A 179 -3.67 -5.15 14.94
CA GLY A 179 -5.11 -5.09 14.71
C GLY A 179 -5.80 -6.43 14.99
N ILE A 180 -6.82 -6.76 14.21
CA ILE A 180 -7.64 -7.97 14.37
C ILE A 180 -6.82 -9.21 14.01
N ALA A 181 -6.70 -10.15 14.95
CA ALA A 181 -6.00 -11.42 14.81
C ALA A 181 -6.94 -12.60 14.50
N GLY A 182 -8.24 -12.41 14.70
CA GLY A 182 -9.28 -13.43 14.55
C GLY A 182 -10.54 -13.00 15.29
N TYR A 183 -11.43 -13.96 15.52
CA TYR A 183 -12.66 -13.74 16.28
C TYR A 183 -12.79 -14.76 17.41
N HIS A 184 -13.47 -14.35 18.47
CA HIS A 184 -13.73 -15.16 19.65
C HIS A 184 -15.20 -15.08 20.06
N ASN A 185 -15.69 -16.08 20.79
CA ASN A 185 -17.05 -16.13 21.31
C ASN A 185 -17.24 -15.28 22.59
N GLU A 186 -16.15 -14.81 23.20
CA GLU A 186 -16.17 -13.95 24.40
C GLU A 186 -15.36 -12.67 24.17
N PHE A 187 -15.69 -11.62 24.93
CA PHE A 187 -14.98 -10.34 24.97
C PHE A 187 -14.46 -10.06 26.39
N ASN A 188 -13.38 -9.30 26.51
CA ASN A 188 -12.84 -8.84 27.80
C ASN A 188 -12.79 -7.30 27.91
N LEU A 189 -13.23 -6.60 26.87
CA LEU A 189 -13.26 -5.16 26.78
C LEU A 189 -14.51 -4.72 26.01
N SER A 190 -15.25 -3.76 26.58
CA SER A 190 -16.51 -3.27 26.04
C SER A 190 -16.57 -1.75 26.12
N GLY A 191 -17.35 -1.15 25.23
CA GLY A 191 -17.59 0.29 25.17
C GLY A 191 -16.43 1.08 24.56
N ASN A 192 -16.37 2.36 24.92
CA ASN A 192 -15.45 3.34 24.33
C ASN A 192 -14.04 3.22 24.94
N ASN A 193 -13.09 2.68 24.17
CA ASN A 193 -11.74 2.40 24.62
C ASN A 193 -10.70 2.92 23.64
N VAL A 194 -9.58 3.41 24.16
CA VAL A 194 -8.38 3.70 23.37
C VAL A 194 -7.40 2.56 23.60
N ILE A 195 -7.02 1.87 22.53
CA ILE A 195 -6.08 0.75 22.57
C ILE A 195 -4.80 1.07 21.80
N ILE A 196 -3.66 0.54 22.25
CA ILE A 196 -2.33 0.79 21.71
C ILE A 196 -1.62 -0.53 21.45
N GLY A 197 -1.17 -0.77 20.23
CA GLY A 197 -0.37 -1.96 19.90
C GLY A 197 0.96 -1.96 20.62
N ARG A 198 1.24 -2.98 21.44
CA ARG A 198 2.44 -3.00 22.31
C ARG A 198 3.71 -3.42 21.57
N VAL A 199 3.59 -4.18 20.48
CA VAL A 199 4.63 -5.11 20.02
C VAL A 199 4.56 -5.29 18.50
N GLY A 200 5.68 -5.66 17.86
CA GLY A 200 5.72 -6.00 16.44
C GLY A 200 5.82 -4.79 15.50
N ALA A 201 5.63 -5.02 14.19
CA ALA A 201 5.79 -3.99 13.18
C ALA A 201 4.87 -2.79 13.44
N LEU A 202 3.62 -2.99 13.87
CA LEU A 202 2.69 -1.88 14.13
C LEU A 202 2.68 -1.39 15.59
N CYS A 203 3.75 -1.65 16.35
CA CYS A 203 3.92 -1.10 17.71
C CYS A 203 3.70 0.42 17.73
N GLY A 204 2.92 0.90 18.70
CA GLY A 204 2.55 2.30 18.87
C GLY A 204 1.34 2.77 18.07
N ASN A 205 0.73 1.90 17.25
CA ASN A 205 -0.53 2.20 16.58
C ASN A 205 -1.68 2.30 17.59
N VAL A 206 -2.41 3.42 17.57
CA VAL A 206 -3.50 3.71 18.49
C VAL A 206 -4.86 3.64 17.78
N ARG A 207 -5.84 2.99 18.41
CA ARG A 207 -7.20 2.85 17.86
C ARG A 207 -8.24 3.25 18.89
N TYR A 208 -9.28 3.91 18.42
CA TYR A 208 -10.51 4.13 19.17
C TYR A 208 -11.47 2.99 18.83
N ILE A 209 -11.91 2.25 19.85
CA ILE A 209 -12.79 1.09 19.73
C ILE A 209 -14.06 1.39 20.51
N THR A 210 -15.21 1.15 19.90
CA THR A 210 -16.54 1.35 20.51
C THR A 210 -17.34 0.06 20.60
N GLU A 211 -16.82 -1.02 20.01
CA GLU A 211 -17.43 -2.36 19.97
C GLU A 211 -16.86 -3.25 21.10
N ASP A 212 -17.55 -4.36 21.36
CA ASP A 212 -17.09 -5.38 22.29
C ASP A 212 -15.97 -6.21 21.64
N ILE A 213 -14.82 -6.30 22.31
CA ILE A 213 -13.63 -6.95 21.77
C ILE A 213 -12.95 -7.85 22.79
N TRP A 214 -12.14 -8.79 22.29
CA TRP A 214 -11.08 -9.38 23.09
C TRP A 214 -9.77 -8.64 22.86
N LEU A 215 -9.29 -7.88 23.85
CA LEU A 215 -7.98 -7.26 23.84
C LEU A 215 -6.94 -8.24 24.38
N THR A 216 -5.96 -8.60 23.54
CA THR A 216 -4.86 -9.48 23.95
C THR A 216 -3.80 -8.76 24.77
N ASP A 217 -2.99 -9.52 25.51
CA ASP A 217 -1.81 -9.05 26.26
C ASP A 217 -0.79 -8.29 25.40
N ASN A 218 -0.84 -8.51 24.08
CA ASN A 218 -0.05 -7.87 23.04
C ASN A 218 -0.52 -6.43 22.67
N ALA A 219 -1.53 -5.90 23.36
CA ALA A 219 -1.95 -4.52 23.26
C ALA A 219 -2.25 -3.95 24.65
N PHE A 220 -2.20 -2.63 24.76
CA PHE A 220 -2.59 -1.88 25.94
C PHE A 220 -3.95 -1.23 25.73
N LYS A 221 -4.71 -1.04 26.81
CA LYS A 221 -5.80 -0.08 26.89
C LYS A 221 -5.40 1.10 27.77
N VAL A 222 -5.88 2.29 27.41
CA VAL A 222 -5.77 3.50 28.24
C VAL A 222 -6.84 3.45 29.32
N VAL A 223 -6.43 3.66 30.58
CA VAL A 223 -7.27 3.58 31.78
C VAL A 223 -6.83 4.61 32.81
N ASP A 224 -7.55 4.71 33.93
CA ASP A 224 -7.21 5.57 35.07
C ASP A 224 -6.91 7.02 34.63
N PHE A 225 -7.87 7.63 33.95
CA PHE A 225 -7.74 9.02 33.49
C PHE A 225 -7.74 9.99 34.68
N ASN A 226 -6.70 10.81 34.77
CA ASN A 226 -6.61 11.91 35.74
C ASN A 226 -7.27 13.20 35.22
N PHE A 227 -7.62 13.25 33.93
CA PHE A 227 -8.30 14.36 33.26
C PHE A 227 -9.38 13.81 32.33
N GLU A 228 -10.38 14.63 32.01
CA GLU A 228 -11.36 14.28 30.98
C GLU A 228 -10.73 14.39 29.59
N PHE A 229 -10.92 13.36 28.76
CA PHE A 229 -10.43 13.32 27.39
C PHE A 229 -11.57 12.98 26.43
N ASP A 230 -11.64 13.71 25.32
CA ASP A 230 -12.26 13.17 24.11
C ASP A 230 -11.38 12.04 23.57
N LEU A 231 -11.90 10.81 23.61
CA LEU A 231 -11.13 9.60 23.28
C LEU A 231 -10.77 9.52 21.78
N SER A 232 -11.56 10.15 20.93
CA SER A 232 -11.26 10.27 19.50
C SER A 232 -10.05 11.19 19.31
N PHE A 233 -10.07 12.38 19.91
CA PHE A 233 -8.96 13.32 19.90
C PHE A 233 -7.70 12.74 20.53
N LEU A 234 -7.82 12.05 21.67
CA LEU A 234 -6.68 11.37 22.31
C LEU A 234 -6.06 10.33 21.37
N THR A 235 -6.88 9.56 20.67
CA THR A 235 -6.41 8.59 19.66
C THR A 235 -5.64 9.29 18.54
N TYR A 236 -6.16 10.40 18.01
CA TYR A 236 -5.47 11.19 16.99
C TYR A 236 -4.16 11.77 17.50
N LEU A 237 -4.15 12.35 18.70
CA LEU A 237 -2.97 12.96 19.33
C LEU A 237 -1.85 11.93 19.55
N LEU A 238 -2.18 10.74 20.05
CA LEU A 238 -1.19 9.69 20.30
C LEU A 238 -0.62 9.12 19.00
N ASN A 239 -1.44 8.95 17.97
CA ASN A 239 -0.95 8.58 16.63
C ASN A 239 -0.05 9.67 16.04
N PHE A 240 -0.40 10.95 16.23
CA PHE A 240 0.41 12.08 15.78
C PHE A 240 1.80 12.11 16.43
N LYS A 241 1.88 11.87 17.74
CA LYS A 241 3.16 11.79 18.46
C LYS A 241 4.05 10.63 17.99
N ASN A 242 3.55 9.76 17.12
CA ASN A 242 4.26 8.64 16.52
C ASN A 242 5.03 7.82 17.58
N LEU A 243 4.25 7.17 18.46
CA LEU A 243 4.79 6.40 19.60
C LEU A 243 5.80 5.32 19.18
N ARG A 244 5.80 4.93 17.90
CA ARG A 244 6.77 3.99 17.30
C ARG A 244 8.22 4.48 17.38
N ILE A 245 8.46 5.79 17.45
CA ILE A 245 9.81 6.36 17.60
C ILE A 245 10.45 5.89 18.92
N PHE A 246 9.65 5.70 19.96
CA PHE A 246 10.12 5.18 21.26
C PHE A 246 10.39 3.67 21.24
N ALA A 247 9.80 2.93 20.28
CA ALA A 247 10.02 1.49 20.10
C ALA A 247 11.36 1.15 19.43
N ARG A 248 11.89 2.02 18.56
CA ARG A 248 13.14 1.77 17.81
C ARG A 248 14.41 1.76 18.66
N HIS A 249 14.36 2.30 19.87
CA HIS A 249 15.51 2.41 20.77
C HIS A 249 15.40 1.51 22.02
N ALA A 250 14.41 0.62 22.05
CA ALA A 250 14.16 -0.33 23.12
C ALA A 250 14.36 -1.74 22.55
N ALA A 251 15.40 -2.45 22.99
CA ALA A 251 15.67 -3.82 22.54
C ALA A 251 14.60 -4.82 23.03
N GLN A 252 13.73 -4.41 23.96
CA GLN A 252 12.62 -5.22 24.46
C GLN A 252 11.37 -4.37 24.74
N THR A 253 10.22 -4.95 24.43
CA THR A 253 8.87 -4.35 24.49
C THR A 253 8.38 -3.90 25.86
N GLY A 254 9.12 -4.17 26.94
CA GLY A 254 8.86 -3.63 28.28
C GLY A 254 9.34 -2.18 28.47
N GLU A 255 10.43 -1.77 27.81
CA GLU A 255 11.01 -0.41 27.98
C GLU A 255 10.19 0.69 27.30
N ILE A 256 9.31 0.33 26.37
CA ILE A 256 8.40 1.26 25.69
C ILE A 256 7.40 1.85 26.69
N PHE A 257 6.95 1.05 27.67
CA PHE A 257 6.06 1.49 28.74
C PHE A 257 6.71 2.61 29.58
N TYR A 258 7.95 2.41 30.00
CA TYR A 258 8.74 3.38 30.77
C TYR A 258 8.96 4.68 29.97
N ARG A 259 9.30 4.58 28.67
CA ARG A 259 9.57 5.76 27.83
C ARG A 259 8.32 6.55 27.41
N ILE A 260 7.17 5.89 27.23
CA ILE A 260 5.90 6.58 26.91
C ILE A 260 5.29 7.25 28.14
N THR A 261 5.39 6.61 29.32
CA THR A 261 4.78 7.12 30.56
C THR A 261 5.73 8.01 31.38
N GLY A 262 7.03 7.98 31.11
CA GLY A 262 8.04 8.83 31.74
C GLY A 262 8.37 8.45 33.19
N ILE A 263 8.19 7.17 33.53
CA ILE A 263 8.66 6.50 34.76
C ILE A 263 9.92 5.71 34.39
#